data_AF-A0A7X3T977-F1
#
_entry.id   AF-A0A7X3T977-F1
#
_cell.length_a   1.000
_cell.length_b   1.000
_cell.length_c   1.000
_cell.angle_alpha   90.00
_cell.angle_beta   90.00
_cell.angle_gamma   90.00
#
_symmetry.space_group_name_H-M   'P 1'
#
loop_
_entity.id
_entity.type
_entity.pdbx_description
1 polymer ?
#
loop_
_entity_poly.entity_id
_entity_poly.type
_entity_poly.pdbx_seq_one_letter_code
_entity_poly.pdbx_strand_id
1 'polypeptide(L)'
;MISTVDIPLTVRMLYAIPSVSLSELRENFVVIAFSEQMLDFFESDIDITGGRITEFIGNRKEFCISIAPESATVEIYVPAGVAHNMYNQPNTESNRLTLGG
;
A
#
# COMPACT_ATOMS: atom_id res chain seq x y z
N MET A 1 10.42 -15.85 35.69
CA MET A 1 10.89 -14.63 35.00
C MET A 1 10.87 -14.96 33.52
N ILE A 2 9.88 -14.46 32.76
CA ILE A 2 9.86 -14.69 31.32
C ILE A 2 10.92 -13.75 30.74
N SER A 3 12.05 -14.34 30.39
CA SER A 3 13.09 -13.69 29.60
C SER A 3 12.41 -13.24 28.31
N THR A 4 12.39 -11.93 28.05
CA THR A 4 12.06 -11.43 26.72
C THR A 4 13.10 -12.01 25.79
N VAL A 5 12.71 -12.98 24.98
CA VAL A 5 13.56 -13.48 23.90
C VAL A 5 13.77 -12.29 22.97
N ASP A 6 15.01 -11.81 22.88
CA ASP A 6 15.37 -10.74 21.96
C ASP A 6 15.38 -11.33 20.55
N ILE A 7 14.21 -11.27 19.91
CA ILE A 7 14.04 -11.77 18.55
C ILE A 7 14.78 -10.81 17.62
N PRO A 8 15.73 -11.30 16.77
CA PRO A 8 16.47 -10.46 15.85
C PRO A 8 15.53 -9.60 15.01
N LEU A 9 15.90 -8.35 14.71
CA LEU A 9 15.10 -7.46 13.86
C LEU A 9 14.74 -8.10 12.52
N THR A 10 15.65 -8.92 11.96
CA THR A 10 15.42 -9.69 10.74
C THR A 10 14.27 -10.70 10.87
N VAL A 11 14.11 -11.32 12.04
CA VAL A 11 13.01 -12.24 12.33
C VAL A 11 11.72 -11.47 12.65
N ARG A 12 11.81 -10.26 13.24
CA ARG A 12 10.64 -9.38 13.40
C ARG A 12 10.06 -8.92 12.07
N MET A 13 10.90 -8.65 11.06
CA MET A 13 10.43 -8.33 9.71
C MET A 13 9.79 -9.52 8.98
N LEU A 14 10.12 -10.76 9.37
CA LEU A 14 9.53 -11.97 8.78
C LEU A 14 8.12 -12.30 9.29
N TYR A 15 7.73 -11.75 10.44
CA TYR A 15 6.41 -11.97 11.06
C TYR A 15 5.65 -10.67 11.30
N ALA A 16 6.13 -9.55 10.76
CA ALA A 16 5.44 -8.28 10.86
C ALA A 16 4.12 -8.34 10.08
N ILE A 17 3.11 -7.61 10.57
CA ILE A 17 1.94 -7.31 9.74
C ILE A 17 2.43 -6.28 8.70
N PRO A 18 2.28 -6.53 7.39
CA PRO A 18 2.72 -5.58 6.40
C PRO A 18 2.01 -4.24 6.54
N SER A 19 2.77 -3.15 6.62
CA SER A 19 2.19 -1.80 6.56
C SER A 19 2.24 -1.28 5.13
N VAL A 20 1.28 -0.46 4.75
CA VAL A 20 1.26 0.25 3.47
C VAL A 20 1.07 1.74 3.67
N SER A 21 1.76 2.54 2.86
CA SER A 21 1.63 3.99 2.84
C SER A 21 1.54 4.51 1.42
N LEU A 22 0.73 5.54 1.22
CA LEU A 22 0.57 6.26 -0.03
C LEU A 22 1.24 7.63 0.08
N SER A 23 1.94 8.06 -0.96
CA SER A 23 2.42 9.43 -1.11
C SER A 23 2.18 9.94 -2.52
N GLU A 24 1.81 11.21 -2.66
CA GLU A 24 1.81 11.87 -3.96
C GLU A 24 3.24 12.35 -4.27
N LEU A 25 3.78 11.93 -5.42
CA LEU A 25 5.13 12.35 -5.85
C LEU A 25 5.05 13.60 -6.74
N ARG A 26 4.06 13.63 -7.63
CA ARG A 26 3.71 14.73 -8.52
C ARG A 26 2.21 14.61 -8.84
N GLU A 27 1.65 15.64 -9.45
CA GLU A 27 0.22 15.73 -9.75
C GLU A 27 -0.34 14.42 -10.34
N ASN A 28 -1.31 13.84 -9.63
CA ASN A 28 -2.00 12.60 -9.99
C ASN A 28 -1.10 11.36 -10.14
N PHE A 29 0.12 11.40 -9.60
CA PHE A 29 1.05 10.28 -9.56
C PHE A 29 1.34 9.90 -8.11
N VAL A 30 0.86 8.71 -7.74
CA VAL A 30 0.90 8.20 -6.36
C VAL A 30 1.87 7.03 -6.27
N VAL A 31 2.69 7.05 -5.23
CA VAL A 31 3.55 5.93 -4.84
C VAL A 31 2.87 5.18 -3.69
N ILE A 32 2.76 3.87 -3.83
CA ILE A 32 2.29 2.94 -2.82
C ILE A 32 3.49 2.11 -2.35
N ALA A 33 3.82 2.21 -1.08
CA ALA A 33 4.96 1.52 -0.50
C ALA A 33 4.52 0.58 0.63
N PHE A 34 4.87 -0.69 0.51
CA PHE A 34 4.73 -1.69 1.55
C PHE A 34 6.02 -1.84 2.36
N SER A 35 5.92 -2.24 3.63
CA SER A 35 7.09 -2.55 4.48
C SER A 35 7.90 -3.75 3.96
N GLU A 36 7.24 -4.65 3.22
CA GLU A 36 7.78 -5.90 2.68
C GLU A 36 7.11 -6.27 1.34
N GLN A 37 7.46 -7.41 0.75
CA GLN A 37 6.92 -7.83 -0.55
C GLN A 37 5.54 -8.47 -0.40
N MET A 38 4.57 -7.99 -1.18
CA MET A 38 3.23 -8.55 -1.34
C MET A 38 3.20 -9.52 -2.53
N LEU A 39 2.47 -10.62 -2.41
CA LEU A 39 2.37 -11.65 -3.45
C LEU A 39 1.17 -11.46 -4.37
N ASP A 40 0.13 -10.79 -3.89
CA ASP A 40 -1.22 -10.72 -4.48
C ASP A 40 -1.81 -9.31 -4.45
N PHE A 41 -0.98 -8.26 -4.55
CA PHE A 41 -1.46 -6.88 -4.71
C PHE A 41 -1.62 -6.52 -6.18
N PHE A 42 -2.82 -6.09 -6.55
CA PHE A 42 -3.25 -5.73 -7.88
C PHE A 42 -3.91 -4.34 -7.92
N GLU A 43 -4.12 -3.80 -9.11
CA GLU A 43 -4.80 -2.53 -9.32
C GLU A 43 -6.21 -2.49 -8.67
N SER A 44 -6.93 -3.61 -8.70
CA SER A 44 -8.28 -3.75 -8.12
C SER A 44 -8.33 -3.63 -6.59
N ASP A 45 -7.18 -3.69 -5.93
CA ASP A 45 -7.08 -3.64 -4.47
C ASP A 45 -6.96 -2.21 -3.93
N ILE A 46 -6.98 -1.21 -4.83
CA ILE A 46 -6.93 0.20 -4.50
C ILE A 46 -8.34 0.77 -4.60
N ASP A 47 -8.82 1.38 -3.52
CA ASP A 47 -10.11 2.04 -3.53
C ASP A 47 -9.92 3.50 -3.96
N ILE A 48 -10.60 3.89 -5.04
CA ILE A 48 -10.52 5.21 -5.65
C ILE A 48 -11.93 5.72 -5.91
N THR A 49 -12.22 6.90 -5.37
CA THR A 49 -13.44 7.65 -5.67
C THR A 49 -13.07 8.92 -6.42
N GLY A 50 -13.81 9.24 -7.49
CA GLY A 50 -13.63 10.47 -8.26
C GLY A 50 -12.50 10.42 -9.29
N GLY A 51 -11.92 9.26 -9.56
CA GLY A 51 -10.90 9.05 -10.59
C GLY A 51 -10.72 7.59 -10.95
N ARG A 52 -9.82 7.30 -11.89
CA ARG A 52 -9.44 5.93 -12.26
C ARG A 52 -7.93 5.81 -12.48
N ILE A 53 -7.39 4.61 -12.30
CA ILE A 53 -6.00 4.30 -12.63
C ILE A 53 -5.85 4.22 -14.15
N THR A 54 -4.76 4.78 -14.68
CA THR A 54 -4.38 4.70 -16.10
C THR A 54 -3.06 3.97 -16.32
N GLU A 55 -2.25 3.83 -15.26
CA GLU A 55 -1.00 3.10 -15.25
C GLU A 55 -0.80 2.49 -13.87
N PHE A 56 -0.42 1.22 -13.81
CA PHE A 56 -0.04 0.52 -12.59
C PHE A 56 1.25 -0.25 -12.86
N ILE A 57 2.34 0.20 -12.25
CA ILE A 57 3.68 -0.41 -12.39
C ILE A 57 4.30 -0.61 -11.01
N GLY A 58 5.09 -1.66 -10.81
CA GLY A 58 5.70 -1.88 -9.50
C GLY A 58 6.44 -3.20 -9.34
N ASN A 59 6.99 -3.41 -8.15
CA ASN A 59 7.85 -4.56 -7.83
C ASN A 59 7.49 -5.25 -6.50
N ARG A 60 6.21 -5.62 -6.31
CA ARG A 60 5.68 -6.31 -5.10
C ARG A 60 5.79 -5.53 -3.79
N LYS A 61 6.73 -4.59 -3.68
CA LYS A 61 6.96 -3.77 -2.49
C LYS A 61 6.64 -2.30 -2.74
N GLU A 62 7.00 -1.80 -3.91
CA GLU A 62 6.70 -0.42 -4.31
C GLU A 62 5.94 -0.43 -5.64
N PHE A 63 4.86 0.35 -5.70
CA PHE A 63 4.02 0.52 -6.87
C PHE A 63 3.84 2.00 -7.16
N CYS A 64 3.86 2.38 -8.43
CA CYS A 64 3.48 3.69 -8.89
C CYS A 64 2.18 3.57 -9.68
N ILE A 65 1.25 4.47 -9.40
CA ILE A 65 0.01 4.60 -10.14
C ILE A 65 -0.13 6.01 -10.72
N SER A 66 -0.61 6.08 -11.96
CA SER A 66 -1.08 7.33 -12.57
C SER A 66 -2.61 7.35 -12.50
N ILE A 67 -3.17 8.49 -12.10
CA ILE A 67 -4.62 8.70 -11.94
C ILE A 67 -5.12 9.67 -13.00
N ALA A 68 -6.26 9.34 -13.61
CA ALA A 68 -7.07 10.30 -14.35
C ALA A 68 -8.25 10.75 -13.46
N PRO A 69 -8.27 12.02 -13.00
CA PRO A 69 -9.41 12.56 -12.26
C PRO A 69 -10.67 12.59 -13.12
N GLU A 70 -11.79 12.18 -12.52
CA GLU A 70 -13.15 12.24 -13.10
C GLU A 70 -14.06 13.16 -12.27
N SER A 71 -13.52 13.75 -11.20
CA SER A 71 -14.17 14.69 -10.30
C SER A 71 -13.15 15.72 -9.80
N ALA A 72 -13.64 16.81 -9.20
CA ALA A 72 -12.77 17.87 -8.67
C ALA A 72 -11.87 17.40 -7.52
N THR A 73 -12.29 16.34 -6.83
CA THR A 73 -11.57 15.72 -5.74
C THR A 73 -11.50 14.22 -6.00
N VAL A 74 -10.31 13.64 -5.84
CA VAL A 74 -10.08 12.19 -5.90
C VAL A 74 -9.64 11.72 -4.52
N GLU A 75 -10.31 10.71 -3.98
CA GLU A 75 -9.89 10.05 -2.74
C GLU A 75 -9.30 8.68 -3.05
N ILE A 76 -8.16 8.35 -2.44
CA ILE A 76 -7.40 7.14 -2.70
C ILE A 76 -6.92 6.52 -1.40
N TYR A 77 -7.09 5.22 -1.24
CA TYR A 77 -6.45 4.43 -0.18
C TYR A 77 -6.39 2.94 -0.54
N VAL A 78 -5.56 2.20 0.19
CA VAL A 78 -5.50 0.73 0.13
C VAL A 78 -6.19 0.19 1.40
N PRO A 79 -7.31 -0.55 1.28
CA PRO A 79 -7.99 -1.14 2.43
C PRO A 79 -7.12 -2.17 3.16
N ALA A 80 -7.48 -2.49 4.41
CA ALA A 80 -6.81 -3.58 5.13
C ALA A 80 -7.12 -4.95 4.54
N GLY A 81 -6.11 -5.83 4.48
CA GLY A 81 -6.26 -7.24 4.12
C GLY A 81 -6.55 -7.56 2.66
N VAL A 82 -6.27 -6.61 1.76
CA VAL A 82 -6.37 -6.82 0.30
C VAL A 82 -5.10 -7.42 -0.31
N ALA A 83 -3.97 -7.32 0.39
CA ALA A 83 -2.70 -7.89 -0.02
C ALA A 83 -2.02 -8.67 1.11
N HIS A 84 -1.26 -9.70 0.74
CA HIS A 84 -0.62 -10.66 1.63
C HIS A 84 0.86 -10.88 1.28
N ASN A 85 1.68 -11.06 2.31
CA ASN A 85 3.07 -11.46 2.16
C ASN A 85 3.22 -12.99 1.94
N MET A 86 4.47 -13.48 1.88
CA MET A 86 4.76 -14.91 1.72
C MET A 86 4.32 -15.81 2.88
N TYR A 87 3.98 -15.23 4.02
CA TYR A 87 3.44 -15.91 5.20
C TYR A 87 1.91 -15.76 5.30
N ASN A 88 1.26 -15.26 4.24
CA ASN A 88 -0.17 -15.01 4.18
C ASN A 88 -0.67 -14.01 5.24
N GLN A 89 0.18 -13.06 5.64
CA GLN A 89 -0.18 -12.00 6.57
C GLN A 89 -0.76 -10.81 5.81
N PRO A 90 -1.97 -10.33 6.18
CA PRO A 90 -2.65 -9.24 5.48
C PRO A 90 -2.01 -7.88 5.76
N ASN A 91 -2.06 -6.96 4.79
CA ASN A 91 -1.66 -5.57 4.99
C ASN A 91 -2.58 -4.81 5.97
N THR A 92 -2.04 -3.81 6.66
CA THR A 92 -2.85 -2.78 7.35
C THR A 92 -3.52 -1.85 6.34
N GLU A 93 -4.58 -1.12 6.73
CA GLU A 93 -5.08 0.00 5.92
C GLU A 93 -3.97 1.06 5.75
N SER A 94 -3.93 1.72 4.60
CA SER A 94 -3.00 2.83 4.35
C SER A 94 -3.49 4.15 4.93
N ASN A 95 -2.68 5.20 4.82
CA ASN A 95 -3.21 6.56 4.85
C ASN A 95 -4.10 6.82 3.62
N ARG A 96 -5.00 7.80 3.75
CA ARG A 96 -5.85 8.29 2.66
C ARG A 96 -5.18 9.50 2.00
N LEU A 97 -5.18 9.54 0.68
CA LEU A 97 -4.78 10.71 -0.10
C LEU A 97 -6.01 11.36 -0.72
N THR A 98 -6.00 12.68 -0.76
CA THR A 98 -6.96 13.49 -1.49
C THR A 98 -6.20 14.27 -2.54
N LEU A 99 -6.50 14.03 -3.81
CA LEU A 99 -5.96 14.77 -4.95
C LEU A 99 -7.01 15.75 -5.45
N GLY A 100 -6.57 16.85 -6.06
CA GLY A 100 -7.47 17.91 -6.52
C GLY A 100 -7.68 18.99 -5.46
N GLY A 101 -6.95 20.09 -5.65
CA GLY A 101 -6.94 21.32 -4.87
C GLY A 101 -6.18 22.39 -5.63
#